data_AF-A0A6T8LIU1-F1
#
_entry.id   AF-A0A6T8LIU1-F1
#
_cell.length_a   1.000
_cell.length_b   1.000
_cell.length_c   1.000
_cell.angle_alpha   90.00
_cell.angle_beta   90.00
_cell.angle_gamma   90.00
#
_symmetry.space_group_name_H-M   'P 1'
#
loop_
_entity.id
_entity.type
_entity.pdbx_description
1 polymer ?
#
loop_
_entity_poly.entity_id
_entity_poly.type
_entity_poly.pdbx_seq_one_letter_code
_entity_poly.pdbx_strand_id
1 'polypeptide(L)'
;MQRPFSEEALKDICVWALDYCLDRYGHVPGFEGVGMEGLDIDDSEGGDEHDRDFPWSSEVARGDGLMTREPRTNGDIAAAIACYQRALAMIPRQEHSDEWGECQLSLGCAYVEQELDGEAREDSFDMAIQHLNAALEVIGPATFPHEYGECHNQLGTVYLERMRGNPPGNVAAAIESFHKCLEVFSDQDHPVERAEVQEKLQDAYQEATGMIEDAEGADDYGDYVDEF
;
A
#
# COMPACT_ATOMS: atom_id res chain seq x y z
N MET A 1 -21.53 16.02 10.63
CA MET A 1 -21.93 16.21 9.22
C MET A 1 -20.82 16.98 8.54
N GLN A 2 -19.85 16.29 7.94
CA GLN A 2 -18.97 16.90 6.94
C GLN A 2 -19.84 17.23 5.73
N ARG A 3 -19.71 18.45 5.19
CA ARG A 3 -20.36 18.79 3.92
C ARG A 3 -19.73 17.93 2.83
N PRO A 4 -20.52 17.39 1.88
CA PRO A 4 -19.93 16.86 0.65
C PRO A 4 -19.09 17.97 0.00
N PHE A 5 -17.95 17.60 -0.58
CA PHE A 5 -17.17 18.51 -1.42
C PHE A 5 -18.09 19.02 -2.54
N SER A 6 -17.95 20.29 -2.92
CA SER A 6 -18.62 20.78 -4.12
C SER A 6 -18.15 19.93 -5.30
N GLU A 7 -19.07 19.61 -6.21
CA GLU A 7 -18.82 18.92 -7.48
C GLU A 7 -17.56 19.45 -8.20
N GLU A 8 -17.36 20.77 -8.19
CA GLU A 8 -16.20 21.46 -8.75
C GLU A 8 -14.87 21.07 -8.06
N ALA A 9 -14.89 20.80 -6.75
CA ALA A 9 -13.70 20.36 -6.01
C ALA A 9 -13.39 18.86 -6.23
N LEU A 10 -14.40 18.04 -6.52
CA LEU A 10 -14.20 16.65 -6.93
C LEU A 10 -13.61 16.57 -8.34
N LYS A 11 -14.15 17.39 -9.25
CA LYS A 11 -13.62 17.59 -10.59
C LYS A 11 -12.17 18.09 -10.53
N ASP A 12 -11.85 19.08 -9.69
CA ASP A 12 -10.48 19.57 -9.55
C ASP A 12 -9.49 18.51 -9.04
N ILE A 13 -9.89 17.65 -8.10
CA ILE A 13 -9.01 16.58 -7.57
C ILE A 13 -8.78 15.48 -8.62
N CYS A 14 -9.85 15.05 -9.29
CA CYS A 14 -9.77 13.99 -10.30
C CYS A 14 -9.10 14.48 -11.59
N VAL A 15 -9.41 15.70 -12.04
CA VAL A 15 -8.75 16.35 -13.18
C VAL A 15 -7.29 16.64 -12.86
N TRP A 16 -6.95 17.08 -11.63
CA TRP A 16 -5.55 17.19 -11.24
C TRP A 16 -4.81 15.84 -11.29
N ALA A 17 -5.44 14.74 -10.83
CA ALA A 17 -4.84 13.41 -10.89
C ALA A 17 -4.67 12.90 -12.34
N LEU A 18 -5.59 13.25 -13.24
CA LEU A 18 -5.53 12.93 -14.67
C LEU A 18 -4.53 13.83 -15.44
N ASP A 19 -4.52 15.13 -15.19
CA ASP A 19 -3.62 16.11 -15.82
C ASP A 19 -2.17 15.95 -15.35
N TYR A 20 -1.95 15.71 -14.05
CA TYR A 20 -0.62 15.35 -13.53
C TYR A 20 -0.06 14.09 -14.22
N CYS A 21 -0.93 13.17 -14.62
CA CYS A 21 -0.55 11.95 -15.33
C CYS A 21 -0.20 12.21 -16.82
N LEU A 22 -1.01 13.00 -17.52
CA LEU A 22 -0.77 13.35 -18.93
C LEU A 22 0.52 14.16 -19.13
N ASP A 23 0.86 15.03 -18.18
CA ASP A 23 2.04 15.90 -18.28
C ASP A 23 3.35 15.17 -17.91
N ARG A 24 3.28 14.09 -17.10
CA ARG A 24 4.47 13.41 -16.54
C ARG A 24 4.79 12.02 -17.12
N TYR A 25 3.78 11.24 -17.53
CA TYR A 25 3.96 9.82 -17.88
C TYR A 25 3.54 9.46 -19.31
N GLY A 26 3.55 10.43 -20.23
CA GLY A 26 3.11 10.28 -21.62
C GLY A 26 3.47 8.94 -22.28
N HIS A 27 2.42 8.19 -22.65
CA HIS A 27 2.39 7.04 -23.57
C HIS A 27 3.36 5.87 -23.25
N VAL A 28 2.81 4.76 -22.76
CA VAL A 28 3.53 3.52 -22.45
C VAL A 28 3.69 2.64 -23.71
N PRO A 29 4.92 2.36 -24.22
CA PRO A 29 5.11 1.47 -25.36
C PRO A 29 5.63 0.08 -24.95
N GLY A 30 4.88 -0.95 -25.37
CA GLY A 30 5.35 -2.16 -26.06
C GLY A 30 6.52 -2.99 -25.49
N PHE A 31 6.13 -4.11 -24.87
CA PHE A 31 6.86 -5.37 -24.67
C PHE A 31 7.82 -5.80 -25.81
N GLU A 32 8.99 -6.32 -25.45
CA GLU A 32 9.62 -7.51 -26.06
C GLU A 32 10.64 -8.10 -25.06
N GLY A 33 10.56 -9.42 -24.80
CA GLY A 33 11.12 -10.07 -23.61
C GLY A 33 12.48 -10.73 -23.76
N VAL A 34 13.06 -11.15 -22.63
CA VAL A 34 14.13 -12.16 -22.52
C VAL A 34 14.07 -12.77 -21.12
N GLY A 35 14.17 -14.10 -21.00
CA GLY A 35 14.21 -14.80 -19.71
C GLY A 35 15.63 -15.04 -19.17
N MET A 36 15.74 -15.34 -17.86
CA MET A 36 16.83 -16.06 -17.17
C MET A 36 16.24 -16.67 -15.88
N GLU A 37 16.31 -17.98 -15.64
CA GLU A 37 17.42 -18.78 -15.06
C GLU A 37 17.88 -18.35 -13.65
N GLY A 38 17.26 -19.01 -12.65
CA GLY A 38 17.89 -19.72 -11.53
C GLY A 38 18.95 -19.01 -10.69
N LEU A 39 18.58 -18.61 -9.48
CA LEU A 39 19.50 -18.40 -8.36
C LEU A 39 19.04 -19.24 -7.16
N ASP A 40 19.89 -20.22 -6.80
CA ASP A 40 19.76 -21.02 -5.60
C ASP A 40 20.07 -20.16 -4.37
N ILE A 41 19.13 -20.11 -3.42
CA ILE A 41 19.33 -19.52 -2.09
C ILE A 41 19.75 -20.66 -1.15
N ASP A 42 20.96 -20.51 -0.59
CA ASP A 42 21.55 -21.39 0.43
C ASP A 42 21.21 -20.83 1.82
N ASP A 43 20.11 -21.30 2.41
CA ASP A 43 19.73 -20.96 3.78
C ASP A 43 20.32 -21.99 4.76
N SER A 44 21.59 -21.79 5.12
CA SER A 44 22.22 -22.50 6.23
C SER A 44 21.74 -21.92 7.57
N GLU A 45 20.97 -22.71 8.32
CA GLU A 45 20.51 -22.46 9.67
C GLU A 45 21.67 -22.09 10.63
N GLY A 46 21.60 -20.89 11.21
CA GLY A 46 22.56 -20.36 12.19
C GLY A 46 21.88 -19.68 13.38
N GLY A 47 20.77 -20.23 13.88
CA GLY A 47 20.09 -19.72 15.07
C GLY A 47 20.70 -20.30 16.34
N ASP A 48 21.37 -19.48 17.14
CA ASP A 48 21.51 -19.67 18.62
C ASP A 48 22.41 -18.58 19.27
N GLU A 49 23.26 -17.88 18.49
CA GLU A 49 24.09 -16.78 19.03
C GLU A 49 23.56 -15.38 18.69
N HIS A 50 22.88 -15.20 17.55
CA HIS A 50 22.40 -13.90 17.08
C HIS A 50 21.25 -13.31 17.94
N ASP A 51 20.37 -14.18 18.49
CA ASP A 51 19.20 -13.76 19.27
C ASP A 51 19.53 -13.17 20.65
N ARG A 52 20.77 -13.32 21.14
CA ARG A 52 21.17 -12.75 22.45
C ARG A 52 21.44 -11.24 22.39
N ASP A 53 21.85 -10.74 21.24
CA ASP A 53 22.20 -9.32 21.07
C ASP A 53 21.01 -8.50 20.53
N PHE A 54 20.08 -9.14 19.82
CA PHE A 54 18.93 -8.49 19.18
C PHE A 54 17.61 -9.18 19.56
N PRO A 55 17.05 -8.92 20.76
CA PRO A 55 15.90 -9.68 21.26
C PRO A 55 14.63 -9.60 20.39
N TRP A 56 14.53 -8.57 19.52
CA TRP A 56 13.43 -8.44 18.56
C TRP A 56 13.53 -9.38 17.36
N SER A 57 14.73 -9.88 17.00
CA SER A 57 14.92 -10.76 15.84
C SER A 57 14.02 -11.98 15.91
N SER A 58 13.93 -12.59 17.10
CA SER A 58 13.12 -13.79 17.33
C SER A 58 11.62 -13.55 17.14
N GLU A 59 11.13 -12.35 17.50
CA GLU A 59 9.73 -11.98 17.32
C GLU A 59 9.43 -11.58 15.88
N VAL A 60 10.36 -10.89 15.20
CA VAL A 60 10.24 -10.58 13.75
C VAL A 60 10.19 -11.88 12.96
N ALA A 61 11.18 -12.77 13.13
CA ALA A 61 11.25 -14.04 12.42
C ALA A 61 10.02 -14.93 12.68
N ARG A 62 9.49 -14.91 13.90
CA ARG A 62 8.23 -15.60 14.22
C ARG A 62 7.03 -14.99 13.48
N GLY A 63 6.97 -13.66 13.40
CA GLY A 63 5.96 -12.96 12.60
C GLY A 63 6.06 -13.34 11.12
N ASP A 64 7.25 -13.29 10.54
CA ASP A 64 7.49 -13.60 9.12
C ASP A 64 7.13 -15.06 8.82
N GLY A 65 7.49 -15.98 9.71
CA GLY A 65 7.13 -17.40 9.59
C GLY A 65 5.62 -17.65 9.66
N LEU A 66 4.86 -16.80 10.37
CA LEU A 66 3.40 -16.85 10.38
C LEU A 66 2.82 -16.25 9.08
N MET A 67 3.44 -15.20 8.55
CA MET A 67 3.03 -14.55 7.31
C MET A 67 3.33 -15.37 6.05
N THR A 68 4.28 -16.32 6.10
CA THR A 68 4.64 -17.18 4.95
C THR A 68 4.03 -18.59 5.04
N ARG A 69 3.29 -18.90 6.10
CA ARG A 69 2.74 -20.24 6.34
C ARG A 69 1.60 -20.57 5.37
N GLU A 70 1.60 -21.78 4.80
CA GLU A 70 0.53 -22.25 3.92
C GLU A 70 -0.22 -23.48 4.47
N PRO A 71 -1.58 -23.48 4.53
CA PRO A 71 -2.46 -22.34 4.28
C PRO A 71 -2.38 -21.31 5.41
N ARG A 72 -2.31 -20.03 5.05
CA ARG A 72 -2.34 -18.93 6.01
C ARG A 72 -3.76 -18.66 6.47
N THR A 73 -3.94 -18.45 7.76
CA THR A 73 -5.25 -18.09 8.34
C THR A 73 -5.23 -16.68 8.90
N ASN A 74 -6.38 -16.03 9.00
CA ASN A 74 -6.50 -14.74 9.67
C ASN A 74 -6.04 -14.79 11.15
N GLY A 75 -6.11 -15.97 11.79
CA GLY A 75 -5.55 -16.18 13.12
C GLY A 75 -4.02 -16.14 13.16
N ASP A 76 -3.35 -16.56 12.08
CA ASP A 76 -1.89 -16.44 11.94
C ASP A 76 -1.49 -15.00 11.71
N ILE A 77 -2.23 -14.27 10.89
CA ILE A 77 -2.02 -12.83 10.66
C ILE A 77 -2.16 -12.06 11.98
N ALA A 78 -3.21 -12.33 12.75
CA ALA A 78 -3.38 -11.72 14.08
C ALA A 78 -2.23 -12.07 15.05
N ALA A 79 -1.72 -13.30 14.98
CA ALA A 79 -0.56 -13.71 15.76
C ALA A 79 0.75 -13.04 15.27
N ALA A 80 0.91 -12.84 13.96
CA ALA A 80 2.05 -12.13 13.37
C ALA A 80 2.06 -10.66 13.78
N ILE A 81 0.91 -9.98 13.71
CA ILE A 81 0.71 -8.61 14.24
C ILE A 81 1.18 -8.54 15.70
N ALA A 82 0.78 -9.48 16.54
CA ALA A 82 1.20 -9.51 17.93
C ALA A 82 2.72 -9.78 18.11
N CYS A 83 3.36 -10.50 17.19
CA CYS A 83 4.82 -10.68 17.19
C CYS A 83 5.53 -9.39 16.78
N TYR A 84 5.15 -8.76 15.68
CA TYR A 84 5.74 -7.50 15.23
C TYR A 84 5.54 -6.36 16.23
N GLN A 85 4.38 -6.26 16.89
CA GLN A 85 4.17 -5.28 17.96
C GLN A 85 5.12 -5.49 19.15
N ARG A 86 5.42 -6.75 19.51
CA ARG A 86 6.40 -7.08 20.55
C ARG A 86 7.82 -6.74 20.09
N ALA A 87 8.17 -7.09 18.85
CA ALA A 87 9.46 -6.72 18.25
C ALA A 87 9.68 -5.21 18.27
N LEU A 88 8.72 -4.44 17.76
CA LEU A 88 8.77 -2.99 17.66
C LEU A 88 8.93 -2.30 19.03
N ALA A 89 8.37 -2.89 20.10
CA ALA A 89 8.54 -2.40 21.47
C ALA A 89 9.97 -2.58 22.01
N MET A 90 10.77 -3.46 21.40
CA MET A 90 12.15 -3.76 21.78
C MET A 90 13.19 -3.08 20.89
N ILE A 91 12.85 -2.72 19.65
CA ILE A 91 13.78 -2.10 18.69
C ILE A 91 14.11 -0.66 19.12
N PRO A 92 15.38 -0.34 19.43
CA PRO A 92 15.78 1.04 19.70
C PRO A 92 15.84 1.85 18.40
N ARG A 93 14.78 2.60 18.10
CA ARG A 93 14.62 3.35 16.83
C ARG A 93 15.84 4.18 16.39
N GLN A 94 16.63 4.74 17.31
CA GLN A 94 17.79 5.56 16.96
C GLN A 94 19.04 4.75 16.59
N GLU A 95 19.21 3.58 17.21
CA GLU A 95 20.38 2.72 17.00
C GLU A 95 20.14 1.70 15.88
N HIS A 96 18.88 1.31 15.69
CA HIS A 96 18.40 0.30 14.74
C HIS A 96 17.23 0.86 13.93
N SER A 97 17.48 1.96 13.20
CA SER A 97 16.44 2.64 12.42
C SER A 97 15.92 1.80 11.27
N ASP A 98 16.78 0.97 10.68
CA ASP A 98 16.50 0.21 9.48
C ASP A 98 15.61 -1.00 9.86
N GLU A 99 16.00 -1.75 10.89
CA GLU A 99 15.19 -2.84 11.45
C GLU A 99 13.86 -2.33 12.02
N TRP A 100 13.86 -1.12 12.58
CA TRP A 100 12.61 -0.48 13.00
C TRP A 100 11.70 -0.20 11.80
N GLY A 101 12.25 0.31 10.69
CA GLY A 101 11.51 0.58 9.47
C GLY A 101 10.93 -0.69 8.83
N GLU A 102 11.75 -1.73 8.70
CA GLU A 102 11.32 -3.04 8.17
C GLU A 102 10.23 -3.66 9.04
N CYS A 103 10.38 -3.62 10.37
CA CYS A 103 9.34 -4.14 11.28
C CYS A 103 8.03 -3.35 11.17
N GLN A 104 8.09 -2.04 10.93
CA GLN A 104 6.91 -1.20 10.65
C GLN A 104 6.24 -1.59 9.33
N LEU A 105 7.03 -1.85 8.28
CA LEU A 105 6.52 -2.35 7.00
C LEU A 105 5.81 -3.69 7.18
N SER A 106 6.45 -4.69 7.79
CA SER A 106 5.85 -6.01 8.01
C SER A 106 4.57 -5.95 8.84
N LEU A 107 4.53 -5.08 9.86
CA LEU A 107 3.34 -4.84 10.66
C LEU A 107 2.23 -4.16 9.83
N GLY A 108 2.59 -3.19 9.00
CA GLY A 108 1.69 -2.56 8.04
C GLY A 108 1.06 -3.56 7.07
N CYS A 109 1.88 -4.38 6.39
CA CYS A 109 1.43 -5.44 5.50
C CYS A 109 0.47 -6.41 6.20
N ALA A 110 0.79 -6.84 7.43
CA ALA A 110 -0.08 -7.74 8.18
C ALA A 110 -1.46 -7.12 8.48
N TYR A 111 -1.54 -5.81 8.74
CA TYR A 111 -2.83 -5.12 8.87
C TYR A 111 -3.60 -5.00 7.55
N VAL A 112 -2.91 -4.82 6.42
CA VAL A 112 -3.54 -4.81 5.08
C VAL A 112 -4.16 -6.16 4.76
N GLU A 113 -3.45 -7.24 5.06
CA GLU A 113 -3.88 -8.60 4.75
C GLU A 113 -4.89 -9.18 5.75
N GLN A 114 -5.11 -8.51 6.88
CA GLN A 114 -6.04 -8.99 7.90
C GLN A 114 -7.48 -8.99 7.39
N GLU A 115 -8.06 -10.18 7.25
CA GLU A 115 -9.43 -10.36 6.77
C GLU A 115 -10.43 -9.99 7.88
N LEU A 116 -10.96 -8.77 7.78
CA LEU A 116 -11.95 -8.21 8.71
C LEU A 116 -13.07 -7.55 7.90
N ASP A 117 -14.23 -7.37 8.55
CA ASP A 117 -15.39 -6.72 7.95
C ASP A 117 -15.80 -5.46 8.73
N GLY A 118 -16.44 -4.53 8.02
CA GLY A 118 -17.05 -3.33 8.60
C GLY A 118 -16.04 -2.46 9.36
N GLU A 119 -16.44 -1.98 10.54
CA GLU A 119 -15.62 -1.04 11.32
C GLU A 119 -14.24 -1.59 11.70
N ALA A 120 -14.14 -2.91 11.95
CA ALA A 120 -12.88 -3.53 12.30
C ALA A 120 -11.88 -3.53 11.11
N ARG A 121 -12.38 -3.62 9.87
CA ARG A 121 -11.55 -3.49 8.67
C ARG A 121 -11.01 -2.07 8.52
N GLU A 122 -11.87 -1.07 8.73
CA GLU A 122 -11.47 0.34 8.67
C GLU A 122 -10.45 0.70 9.76
N ASP A 123 -10.58 0.13 10.96
CA ASP A 123 -9.59 0.27 12.02
C ASP A 123 -8.26 -0.39 11.66
N SER A 124 -8.29 -1.56 11.01
CA SER A 124 -7.10 -2.23 10.48
C SER A 124 -6.40 -1.38 9.42
N PHE A 125 -7.17 -0.75 8.52
CA PHE A 125 -6.62 0.16 7.52
C PHE A 125 -5.98 1.41 8.12
N ASP A 126 -6.59 2.00 9.15
CA ASP A 126 -5.98 3.14 9.83
C ASP A 126 -4.64 2.75 10.50
N MET A 127 -4.57 1.55 11.07
CA MET A 127 -3.31 1.00 11.60
C MET A 127 -2.28 0.73 10.48
N ALA A 128 -2.69 0.15 9.36
CA ALA A 128 -1.82 -0.08 8.22
C ALA A 128 -1.22 1.23 7.69
N ILE A 129 -2.06 2.26 7.46
CA ILE A 129 -1.62 3.59 7.03
C ILE A 129 -0.62 4.18 8.02
N GLN A 130 -0.89 4.06 9.33
CA GLN A 130 0.01 4.58 10.36
C GLN A 130 1.39 3.90 10.31
N HIS A 131 1.42 2.57 10.22
CA HIS A 131 2.65 1.79 10.24
C HIS A 131 3.46 1.93 8.95
N LEU A 132 2.80 1.92 7.78
CA LEU A 132 3.46 2.11 6.48
C LEU A 132 4.06 3.52 6.35
N ASN A 133 3.35 4.57 6.81
CA ASN A 133 3.92 5.91 6.83
C ASN A 133 5.08 6.05 7.83
N ALA A 134 5.03 5.34 8.97
CA ALA A 134 6.13 5.30 9.92
C ALA A 134 7.37 4.62 9.29
N ALA A 135 7.18 3.54 8.54
CA ALA A 135 8.26 2.88 7.80
C ALA A 135 8.93 3.84 6.79
N LEU A 136 8.14 4.61 6.05
CA LEU A 136 8.62 5.62 5.09
C LEU A 136 9.40 6.80 5.73
N GLU A 137 9.45 6.93 7.06
CA GLU A 137 10.32 7.91 7.73
C GLU A 137 11.81 7.52 7.64
N VAL A 138 12.11 6.24 7.39
CA VAL A 138 13.47 5.68 7.32
C VAL A 138 13.71 4.91 6.02
N ILE A 139 12.66 4.31 5.45
CA ILE A 139 12.67 3.63 4.16
C ILE A 139 12.48 4.66 3.05
N GLY A 140 13.49 4.79 2.18
CA GLY A 140 13.47 5.75 1.07
C GLY A 140 13.87 5.11 -0.26
N PRO A 141 13.52 5.73 -1.39
CA PRO A 141 13.72 5.14 -2.72
C PRO A 141 15.19 4.99 -3.12
N ALA A 142 16.12 5.65 -2.42
CA ALA A 142 17.55 5.54 -2.68
C ALA A 142 18.28 4.56 -1.74
N THR A 143 17.69 4.25 -0.58
CA THR A 143 18.30 3.40 0.45
C THR A 143 17.69 2.00 0.46
N PHE A 144 16.36 1.92 0.32
CA PHE A 144 15.55 0.71 0.39
C PHE A 144 14.51 0.75 -0.73
N PRO A 145 14.93 0.67 -2.01
CA PRO A 145 14.05 0.90 -3.15
C PRO A 145 12.92 -0.13 -3.22
N HIS A 146 13.20 -1.39 -2.88
CA HIS A 146 12.20 -2.45 -2.91
C HIS A 146 11.12 -2.22 -1.84
N GLU A 147 11.54 -2.01 -0.60
CA GLU A 147 10.67 -1.80 0.55
C GLU A 147 9.88 -0.48 0.43
N TYR A 148 10.48 0.56 -0.16
CA TYR A 148 9.79 1.81 -0.49
C TYR A 148 8.65 1.56 -1.48
N GLY A 149 8.91 0.74 -2.51
CA GLY A 149 7.90 0.34 -3.48
C GLY A 149 6.79 -0.48 -2.82
N GLU A 150 7.14 -1.42 -1.97
CA GLU A 150 6.17 -2.23 -1.22
C GLU A 150 5.30 -1.38 -0.28
N CYS A 151 5.90 -0.46 0.49
CA CYS A 151 5.16 0.49 1.33
C CYS A 151 4.07 1.22 0.53
N HIS A 152 4.44 1.71 -0.65
CA HIS A 152 3.55 2.48 -1.51
C HIS A 152 2.52 1.62 -2.24
N ASN A 153 2.84 0.39 -2.62
CA ASN A 153 1.86 -0.57 -3.13
C ASN A 153 0.78 -0.85 -2.07
N GLN A 154 1.19 -1.10 -0.82
CA GLN A 154 0.26 -1.39 0.27
C GLN A 154 -0.56 -0.16 0.66
N LEU A 155 0.03 1.03 0.73
CA LEU A 155 -0.72 2.28 0.93
C LEU A 155 -1.75 2.50 -0.19
N GLY A 156 -1.37 2.22 -1.43
CA GLY A 156 -2.27 2.31 -2.58
C GLY A 156 -3.48 1.39 -2.44
N THR A 157 -3.25 0.12 -2.13
CA THR A 157 -4.32 -0.86 -1.88
C THR A 157 -5.22 -0.43 -0.72
N VAL A 158 -4.65 -0.01 0.41
CA VAL A 158 -5.44 0.44 1.56
C VAL A 158 -6.31 1.64 1.20
N TYR A 159 -5.77 2.66 0.55
CA TYR A 159 -6.56 3.82 0.18
C TYR A 159 -7.65 3.48 -0.84
N LEU A 160 -7.42 2.56 -1.76
CA LEU A 160 -8.43 2.16 -2.73
C LEU A 160 -9.60 1.39 -2.09
N GLU A 161 -9.33 0.55 -1.09
CA GLU A 161 -10.35 -0.25 -0.40
C GLU A 161 -11.05 0.48 0.77
N ARG A 162 -10.42 1.52 1.33
CA ARG A 162 -10.89 2.20 2.55
C ARG A 162 -12.12 3.06 2.30
N MET A 163 -13.20 2.77 3.02
CA MET A 163 -14.47 3.50 2.92
C MET A 163 -14.52 4.72 3.84
N ARG A 164 -13.75 4.72 4.94
CA ARG A 164 -13.69 5.83 5.89
C ARG A 164 -13.01 7.06 5.26
N GLY A 165 -13.51 8.25 5.58
CA GLY A 165 -12.91 9.51 5.14
C GLY A 165 -13.56 10.05 3.87
N ASN A 166 -12.73 10.53 2.93
CA ASN A 166 -13.19 11.18 1.70
C ASN A 166 -12.89 10.26 0.51
N PRO A 167 -13.89 9.57 -0.09
CA PRO A 167 -13.62 8.56 -1.12
C PRO A 167 -12.79 9.09 -2.31
N PRO A 168 -13.10 10.27 -2.91
CA PRO A 168 -12.28 10.83 -3.98
C PRO A 168 -10.85 11.18 -3.54
N GLY A 169 -10.68 11.62 -2.29
CA GLY A 169 -9.36 11.88 -1.72
C GLY A 169 -8.57 10.59 -1.47
N ASN A 170 -9.24 9.51 -1.07
CA ASN A 170 -8.63 8.20 -0.92
C ASN A 170 -8.17 7.66 -2.28
N VAL A 171 -9.01 7.73 -3.32
CA VAL A 171 -8.64 7.31 -4.68
C VAL A 171 -7.45 8.11 -5.21
N ALA A 172 -7.42 9.43 -5.00
CA ALA A 172 -6.27 10.26 -5.38
C ALA A 172 -4.97 9.85 -4.64
N ALA A 173 -5.06 9.56 -3.34
CA ALA A 173 -3.94 9.07 -2.55
C ALA A 173 -3.48 7.66 -2.99
N ALA A 174 -4.40 6.81 -3.43
CA ALA A 174 -4.09 5.50 -3.98
C ALA A 174 -3.29 5.61 -5.28
N ILE A 175 -3.76 6.44 -6.22
CA ILE A 175 -3.07 6.73 -7.48
C ILE A 175 -1.66 7.27 -7.24
N GLU A 176 -1.51 8.25 -6.33
CA GLU A 176 -0.20 8.81 -5.98
C GLU A 176 0.74 7.73 -5.43
N SER A 177 0.23 6.85 -4.56
CA SER A 177 1.02 5.79 -3.95
C SER A 177 1.46 4.75 -4.99
N PHE A 178 0.57 4.29 -5.87
CA PHE A 178 0.95 3.37 -6.95
C PHE A 178 1.99 3.98 -7.90
N HIS A 179 1.90 5.27 -8.23
CA HIS A 179 2.94 5.94 -9.03
C HIS A 179 4.30 5.94 -8.32
N LYS A 180 4.35 6.23 -7.01
CA LYS A 180 5.61 6.16 -6.23
C LYS A 180 6.20 4.75 -6.20
N CYS A 181 5.36 3.72 -6.15
CA CYS A 181 5.79 2.33 -6.29
C CYS A 181 6.42 2.08 -7.68
N LEU A 182 5.80 2.57 -8.75
CA LEU A 182 6.30 2.44 -10.12
C LEU A 182 7.57 3.28 -10.43
N GLU A 183 7.96 4.22 -9.56
CA GLU A 183 9.24 4.93 -9.67
C GLU A 183 10.44 4.02 -9.34
N VAL A 184 10.24 3.01 -8.51
CA VAL A 184 11.28 2.07 -8.07
C VAL A 184 11.14 0.67 -8.68
N PHE A 185 9.90 0.23 -8.96
CA PHE A 185 9.64 -1.05 -9.62
C PHE A 185 9.86 -0.91 -11.13
N SER A 186 11.08 -1.28 -11.55
CA SER A 186 11.49 -1.28 -12.95
C SER A 186 11.02 -2.55 -13.67
N ASP A 187 10.80 -2.43 -14.99
CA ASP A 187 10.53 -3.58 -15.87
C ASP A 187 11.66 -4.62 -15.90
N GLN A 188 12.89 -4.23 -15.51
CA GLN A 188 14.05 -5.10 -15.55
C GLN A 188 14.19 -5.92 -14.28
N ASP A 189 13.87 -5.32 -13.13
CA ASP A 189 14.17 -5.90 -11.83
C ASP A 189 12.92 -6.52 -11.17
N HIS A 190 11.72 -5.98 -11.46
CA HIS A 190 10.47 -6.36 -10.79
C HIS A 190 9.29 -6.45 -11.79
N PRO A 191 9.37 -7.26 -12.86
CA PRO A 191 8.38 -7.26 -13.93
C PRO A 191 7.00 -7.75 -13.48
N VAL A 192 6.93 -8.65 -12.49
CA VAL A 192 5.67 -9.22 -11.99
C VAL A 192 4.98 -8.20 -11.08
N GLU A 193 5.71 -7.70 -10.09
CA GLU A 193 5.23 -6.74 -9.10
C GLU A 193 4.78 -5.45 -9.79
N ARG A 194 5.52 -5.00 -10.81
CA ARG A 194 5.14 -3.83 -11.60
C ARG A 194 3.82 -4.03 -12.34
N ALA A 195 3.58 -5.22 -12.92
CA ALA A 195 2.34 -5.51 -13.63
C ALA A 195 1.14 -5.52 -12.68
N GLU A 196 1.30 -6.09 -11.48
CA GLU A 196 0.26 -6.08 -10.44
C GLU A 196 -0.07 -4.65 -9.98
N VAL A 197 0.95 -3.82 -9.77
CA VAL A 197 0.75 -2.41 -9.39
C VAL A 197 0.06 -1.63 -10.51
N GLN A 198 0.38 -1.91 -11.77
CA GLN A 198 -0.30 -1.30 -12.92
C GLN A 198 -1.77 -1.69 -13.02
N GLU A 199 -2.12 -2.95 -12.73
CA GLU A 199 -3.51 -3.40 -12.69
C GLU A 199 -4.28 -2.64 -11.61
N LYS A 200 -3.75 -2.58 -10.38
CA LYS A 200 -4.36 -1.80 -9.29
C LYS A 200 -4.47 -0.31 -9.60
N LEU A 201 -3.49 0.26 -10.28
CA LEU A 201 -3.52 1.66 -10.73
C LEU A 201 -4.63 1.87 -11.78
N GLN A 202 -4.82 0.91 -12.69
CA GLN A 202 -5.93 0.96 -13.64
C GLN A 202 -7.28 0.92 -12.92
N ASP A 203 -7.44 0.05 -11.92
CA ASP A 203 -8.67 -0.02 -11.11
C ASP A 203 -8.94 1.31 -10.39
N ALA A 204 -7.90 1.94 -9.83
CA ALA A 204 -8.04 3.26 -9.21
C ALA A 204 -8.48 4.35 -10.20
N TYR A 205 -7.99 4.31 -11.45
CA TYR A 205 -8.45 5.24 -12.50
C TYR A 205 -9.89 4.97 -12.93
N GLN A 206 -10.31 3.71 -12.99
CA GLN A 206 -11.69 3.36 -13.31
C GLN A 206 -12.64 3.87 -12.22
N GLU A 207 -12.28 3.69 -10.96
CA GLU A 207 -13.04 4.22 -9.82
C GLU A 207 -13.13 5.76 -9.88
N ALA A 208 -12.00 6.44 -10.12
CA ALA A 208 -11.99 7.90 -10.27
C ALA A 208 -12.90 8.38 -11.42
N THR A 209 -12.89 7.67 -12.54
CA THR A 209 -13.73 8.00 -13.71
C THR A 209 -15.22 7.81 -13.37
N GLY A 210 -15.58 6.69 -12.73
CA GLY A 210 -16.94 6.43 -12.29
C GLY A 210 -17.48 7.51 -11.35
N MET A 211 -16.64 7.97 -10.40
CA MET A 211 -17.01 9.08 -9.50
C MET A 211 -17.29 10.40 -10.24
N ILE A 212 -16.59 10.68 -11.35
CA ILE A 212 -16.82 11.88 -12.16
C ILE A 212 -18.13 11.74 -12.94
N GLU A 213 -18.35 10.59 -13.59
CA GLU A 213 -19.58 10.32 -14.36
C GLU A 213 -20.83 10.40 -13.47
N ASP A 214 -20.76 9.85 -12.25
CA ASP A 214 -21.85 9.93 -11.27
C ASP A 214 -22.13 11.38 -10.83
N ALA A 215 -21.08 12.20 -10.73
CA ALA A 215 -21.23 13.62 -10.41
C ALA A 215 -21.90 14.39 -11.56
N GLU A 216 -21.49 14.15 -12.81
CA GLU A 216 -22.07 14.80 -14.00
C GLU A 216 -23.51 14.34 -14.28
N GLY A 217 -23.81 13.06 -14.04
CA GLY A 217 -25.17 12.52 -14.20
C GLY A 217 -26.17 13.04 -13.15
N ALA A 218 -25.68 13.51 -11.99
CA ALA A 218 -26.53 14.14 -10.99
C ALA A 218 -27.03 15.52 -11.41
N ASP A 219 -26.30 16.22 -12.28
CA ASP A 219 -26.64 17.57 -12.73
C ASP A 219 -27.73 17.56 -13.82
N ASP A 220 -27.78 16.54 -14.68
CA ASP A 220 -28.76 16.41 -15.78
C ASP A 220 -30.21 16.22 -15.26
N TYR A 221 -30.38 15.78 -14.01
CA TYR A 221 -31.68 15.65 -13.35
C TYR A 221 -32.09 16.86 -12.49
N GLY A 222 -31.21 17.85 -12.32
CA GLY A 222 -31.45 19.05 -11.51
C GLY A 222 -32.36 20.10 -12.15
N ASP A 223 -32.53 20.08 -13.47
CA ASP A 223 -33.29 21.10 -14.23
C ASP A 223 -34.78 20.77 -14.45
N TYR A 224 -35.28 19.64 -13.92
CA TYR A 224 -36.69 19.20 -14.10
C TYR A 224 -37.60 19.38 -12.86
N VAL A 225 -37.20 20.19 -11.88
CA VAL A 225 -38.00 20.46 -10.68
C VAL A 225 -38.17 21.96 -10.44
N ASP A 226 -38.80 22.67 -11.37
CA ASP A 226 -39.34 24.03 -11.10
C ASP A 226 -40.56 24.42 -11.96
N GLU A 227 -41.40 23.45 -12.35
CA GLU A 227 -42.78 23.74 -12.78
C GLU A 227 -43.72 22.71 -12.15
N PHE A 228 -44.41 23.06 -11.05
CA PHE A 228 -45.84 22.85 -10.79
C PHE A 228 -46.27 23.40 -9.42
#